data_AF-A0A0P1FA23-F1
#
_entry.id   AF-A0A0P1FA23-F1
#
_cell.length_a   1.000
_cell.length_b   1.000
_cell.length_c   1.000
_cell.angle_alpha   90.00
_cell.angle_beta   90.00
_cell.angle_gamma   90.00
#
_symmetry.space_group_name_H-M   'P 1'
#
loop_
_entity.id
_entity.type
_entity.pdbx_description
1 polymer ?
#
loop_
_entity_poly.entity_id
_entity_poly.type
_entity_poly.pdbx_seq_one_letter_code
_entity_poly.pdbx_strand_id
1 'polypeptide(L)'
;MSAFAPQSFQEIQQLFHLCEPTRDLHGFVPLQDLFSAAQRVFEARPDEAGDITAIAKQLCCIFNSSAPAQHEMRRLARQTWHAQSKQAANVLAWMAHHDLALPCPTTLPPSRGLALEADLLHDSAAFLTQTNGLYPLNAAQQHLGFDTSWVLDRLTKSQTRFEQFAKQRRSDTAILVGNGPSLNVTDLDALQGQDVFISNYATRHQALFEAARGAAVSNILVAEQAPHVFQLGAHWRFFPVWLGHLLGDNDKTIWLNALGGPMFFSEDLAKKVAWHATVSFFWLQILYCAGYRKIILIGVDNSYRQDKTLKEGDLVQQTTPDLNHFDPTYFQGKIWQAADTDHMQASFELAKQIYEKDGREIVNCTVGGALEVFRRADLKQELQGH
;
A
#
# COMPACT_ATOMS: atom_id res chain seq x y z
N MET A 1 12.26 13.38 12.19
CA MET A 1 13.43 12.84 11.47
C MET A 1 13.05 12.62 10.00
N SER A 2 12.68 13.68 9.28
CA SER A 2 12.34 13.58 7.85
C SER A 2 13.45 14.28 7.07
N ALA A 3 14.28 13.54 6.31
CA ALA A 3 15.11 14.11 5.21
C ALA A 3 15.99 13.12 4.42
N PHE A 4 15.86 11.77 4.50
CA PHE A 4 16.75 10.88 3.71
C PHE A 4 16.05 9.86 2.82
N ALA A 5 14.73 9.99 2.62
CA ALA A 5 14.07 9.19 1.61
C ALA A 5 14.67 9.54 0.22
N PRO A 6 14.98 8.55 -0.63
CA PRO A 6 15.35 8.84 -2.00
C PRO A 6 14.26 9.70 -2.65
N GLN A 7 14.70 10.77 -3.31
CA GLN A 7 13.85 11.87 -3.76
C GLN A 7 13.41 11.70 -5.21
N SER A 8 14.11 10.88 -5.99
CA SER A 8 13.72 10.57 -7.37
C SER A 8 13.40 9.10 -7.57
N PHE A 9 12.59 8.81 -8.58
CA PHE A 9 12.31 7.45 -9.00
C PHE A 9 13.61 6.71 -9.42
N GLN A 10 14.55 7.42 -10.07
CA GLN A 10 15.82 6.85 -10.50
C GLN A 10 16.70 6.39 -9.34
N GLU A 11 16.79 7.17 -8.26
CA GLU A 11 17.50 6.76 -7.04
C GLU A 11 16.89 5.51 -6.41
N ILE A 12 15.55 5.43 -6.40
CA ILE A 12 14.82 4.26 -5.91
C ILE A 12 15.15 3.01 -6.72
N GLN A 13 15.14 3.13 -8.05
CA GLN A 13 15.50 2.03 -8.94
C GLN A 13 16.94 1.59 -8.74
N GLN A 14 17.88 2.53 -8.55
CA GLN A 14 19.26 2.20 -8.24
C GLN A 14 19.39 1.43 -6.92
N LEU A 15 18.70 1.88 -5.86
CA LEU A 15 18.66 1.17 -4.58
C LEU A 15 18.09 -0.23 -4.69
N PHE A 16 17.00 -0.41 -5.45
CA PHE A 16 16.46 -1.73 -5.75
C PHE A 16 17.48 -2.59 -6.48
N HIS A 17 18.10 -2.08 -7.55
CA HIS A 17 19.11 -2.83 -8.30
C HIS A 17 20.29 -3.31 -7.43
N LEU A 18 20.64 -2.55 -6.38
CA LEU A 18 21.73 -2.91 -5.46
C LEU A 18 21.33 -3.97 -4.43
N CYS A 19 20.10 -3.92 -3.94
CA CYS A 19 19.66 -4.75 -2.82
C CYS A 19 18.87 -6.00 -3.25
N GLU A 20 18.13 -5.93 -4.36
CA GLU A 20 17.27 -7.03 -4.83
C GLU A 20 18.03 -8.33 -5.12
N PRO A 21 19.17 -8.32 -5.84
CA PRO A 21 19.88 -9.57 -6.11
C PRO A 21 20.30 -10.31 -4.83
N THR A 22 20.77 -9.57 -3.82
CA THR A 22 21.12 -10.15 -2.52
C THR A 22 19.91 -10.62 -1.73
N ARG A 23 18.81 -9.86 -1.76
CA ARG A 23 17.54 -10.28 -1.16
C ARG A 23 17.03 -11.57 -1.79
N ASP A 24 17.03 -11.66 -3.11
CA ASP A 24 16.50 -12.82 -3.83
C ASP A 24 17.36 -14.08 -3.59
N LEU A 25 18.67 -13.89 -3.40
CA LEU A 25 19.60 -14.97 -3.07
C LEU A 25 19.48 -15.43 -1.61
N HIS A 26 19.30 -14.52 -0.66
CA HIS A 26 19.42 -14.82 0.78
C HIS A 26 18.11 -14.77 1.57
N GLY A 27 17.04 -14.22 0.98
CA GLY A 27 15.78 -13.88 1.65
C GLY A 27 15.83 -12.59 2.49
N PHE A 28 16.98 -11.92 2.57
CA PHE A 28 17.20 -10.64 3.24
C PHE A 28 18.45 -9.95 2.66
N VAL A 29 18.67 -8.68 2.99
CA VAL A 29 19.86 -7.91 2.56
C VAL A 29 20.84 -7.80 3.73
N PRO A 30 22.07 -8.34 3.63
CA PRO A 30 23.09 -8.19 4.66
C PRO A 30 23.41 -6.72 5.00
N LEU A 31 23.85 -6.45 6.23
CA LEU A 31 24.22 -5.08 6.65
C LEU A 31 25.27 -4.44 5.72
N GLN A 32 26.28 -5.20 5.28
CA GLN A 32 27.30 -4.68 4.38
C GLN A 32 26.71 -4.14 3.07
N ASP A 33 25.74 -4.85 2.51
CA ASP A 33 25.09 -4.45 1.25
C ASP A 33 24.16 -3.25 1.48
N LEU A 34 23.45 -3.21 2.61
CA LEU A 34 22.66 -2.04 3.01
C LEU A 34 23.52 -0.77 3.14
N PHE A 35 24.66 -0.85 3.83
CA PHE A 35 25.56 0.29 4.00
C PHE A 35 26.27 0.67 2.68
N SER A 36 26.60 -0.30 1.84
CA SER A 36 27.17 -0.03 0.50
C SER A 36 26.16 0.68 -0.40
N ALA A 37 24.89 0.27 -0.36
CA ALA A 37 23.82 0.95 -1.08
C ALA A 37 23.56 2.36 -0.51
N ALA A 38 23.56 2.50 0.82
CA ALA A 38 23.41 3.78 1.49
C ALA A 38 24.55 4.76 1.14
N GLN A 39 25.79 4.27 1.05
CA GLN A 39 26.95 5.08 0.68
C GLN A 39 26.79 5.68 -0.71
N ARG A 40 26.34 4.90 -1.71
CA ARG A 40 26.14 5.42 -3.07
C ARG A 40 25.10 6.53 -3.13
N VAL A 41 24.02 6.41 -2.36
CA VAL A 41 23.00 7.45 -2.26
C VAL A 41 23.53 8.70 -1.57
N PHE A 42 24.35 8.53 -0.54
CA PHE A 42 25.00 9.63 0.15
C PHE A 42 26.02 10.36 -0.74
N GLU A 43 26.87 9.62 -1.47
CA GLU A 43 27.87 10.17 -2.40
C GLU A 43 27.24 10.95 -3.56
N ALA A 44 26.04 10.57 -4.00
CA ALA A 44 25.29 11.33 -4.99
C ALA A 44 24.77 12.68 -4.47
N ARG A 45 24.70 12.86 -3.14
CA ARG A 45 24.08 14.01 -2.47
C ARG A 45 24.87 14.47 -1.24
N PRO A 46 26.16 14.84 -1.39
CA PRO A 46 27.02 15.16 -0.25
C PRO A 46 26.61 16.46 0.48
N ASP A 47 25.89 17.34 -0.23
CA ASP A 47 25.44 18.64 0.29
C ASP A 47 24.08 18.55 1.00
N GLU A 48 23.35 17.44 0.86
CA GLU A 48 22.21 17.14 1.72
C GLU A 48 22.77 16.68 3.07
N ALA A 49 22.17 17.09 4.19
CA ALA A 49 22.65 16.78 5.54
C ALA A 49 22.49 15.29 5.94
N GLY A 50 22.92 14.36 5.07
CA GLY A 50 22.82 12.90 5.08
C GLY A 50 23.54 12.22 6.24
N ASP A 51 22.85 11.34 6.96
CA ASP A 51 23.49 10.29 7.75
C ASP A 51 23.35 8.96 7.00
N ILE A 52 24.48 8.41 6.54
CA ILE A 52 24.52 7.08 5.90
C ILE A 52 23.83 6.01 6.75
N THR A 53 23.90 6.12 8.09
CA THR A 53 23.23 5.22 9.03
C THR A 53 21.71 5.36 8.93
N ALA A 54 21.21 6.58 8.77
CA ALA A 54 19.78 6.82 8.61
C ALA A 54 19.26 6.22 7.28
N ILE A 55 20.02 6.36 6.19
CA ILE A 55 19.69 5.71 4.90
C ILE A 55 19.71 4.19 5.05
N ALA A 56 20.75 3.63 5.69
CA ALA A 56 20.85 2.19 5.93
C ALA A 56 19.69 1.66 6.79
N LYS A 57 19.22 2.42 7.79
CA LYS A 57 18.04 2.06 8.61
C LYS A 57 16.78 2.00 7.75
N GLN A 58 16.59 2.98 6.88
CA GLN A 58 15.47 3.00 5.96
C GLN A 58 15.51 1.79 5.02
N LEU A 59 16.65 1.52 4.39
CA LEU A 59 16.82 0.34 3.54
C LEU A 59 16.56 -0.96 4.31
N CYS A 60 17.07 -1.08 5.54
CA CYS A 60 16.81 -2.24 6.38
C CYS A 60 15.32 -2.41 6.69
N CYS A 61 14.60 -1.32 7.00
CA CYS A 61 13.14 -1.37 7.18
C CYS A 61 12.45 -1.89 5.91
N ILE A 62 12.86 -1.42 4.74
CA ILE A 62 12.24 -1.77 3.46
C ILE A 62 12.46 -3.24 3.10
N PHE A 63 13.69 -3.73 3.22
CA PHE A 63 14.06 -5.06 2.72
C PHE A 63 14.02 -6.17 3.77
N ASN A 64 14.31 -5.85 5.03
CA ASN A 64 14.57 -6.88 6.06
C ASN A 64 13.49 -6.93 7.14
N SER A 65 12.61 -5.94 7.23
CA SER A 65 11.62 -5.90 8.31
C SER A 65 10.41 -6.81 8.06
N SER A 66 10.13 -7.20 6.81
CA SER A 66 9.01 -8.08 6.49
C SER A 66 9.06 -9.41 7.26
N ALA A 67 7.89 -9.97 7.60
CA ALA A 67 7.81 -11.26 8.30
C ALA A 67 8.58 -12.41 7.59
N PRO A 68 8.52 -12.58 6.25
CA PRO A 68 9.33 -13.58 5.55
C PRO A 68 10.84 -13.38 5.73
N ALA A 69 11.33 -12.14 5.60
CA ALA A 69 12.75 -11.84 5.79
C ALA A 69 13.19 -12.10 7.24
N GLN A 70 12.39 -11.67 8.22
CA GLN A 70 12.66 -11.94 9.64
C GLN A 70 12.64 -13.44 9.95
N HIS A 71 11.69 -14.20 9.38
CA HIS A 71 11.62 -15.64 9.53
C HIS A 71 12.89 -16.30 8.99
N GLU A 72 13.30 -15.95 7.77
CA GLU A 72 14.48 -16.50 7.14
C GLU A 72 15.76 -16.17 7.90
N MET A 73 15.93 -14.91 8.33
CA MET A 73 17.06 -14.51 9.17
C MET A 73 17.10 -15.30 10.49
N ARG A 74 15.96 -15.49 11.16
CA ARG A 74 15.88 -16.28 12.41
C ARG A 74 16.19 -17.76 12.17
N ARG A 75 15.72 -18.32 11.04
CA ARG A 75 15.98 -19.70 10.62
C ARG A 75 17.48 -19.91 10.40
N LEU A 76 18.12 -19.02 9.65
CA LEU A 76 19.56 -19.07 9.35
C LEU A 76 20.44 -18.82 10.59
N ALA A 77 20.05 -17.88 11.46
CA ALA A 77 20.80 -17.55 12.67
C ALA A 77 20.84 -18.70 13.70
N ARG A 78 19.92 -19.67 13.61
CA ARG A 78 19.88 -20.88 14.45
C ARG A 78 20.70 -22.05 13.90
N GLN A 79 21.21 -21.95 12.67
CA GLN A 79 22.01 -23.00 12.05
C GLN A 79 23.46 -22.98 12.55
N THR A 80 24.20 -24.04 12.26
CA THR A 80 25.63 -24.15 12.55
C THR A 80 26.38 -22.95 11.97
N TRP A 81 27.31 -22.37 12.74
CA TRP A 81 27.98 -21.10 12.41
C TRP A 81 28.73 -21.11 11.08
N HIS A 82 28.07 -20.70 9.99
CA HIS A 82 28.66 -20.38 8.68
C HIS A 82 28.44 -18.90 8.32
N ALA A 83 29.06 -18.42 7.24
CA ALA A 83 29.09 -17.00 6.86
C ALA A 83 27.68 -16.36 6.81
N GLN A 84 26.73 -17.02 6.15
CA GLN A 84 25.35 -16.54 6.02
C GLN A 84 24.60 -16.50 7.37
N SER A 85 24.83 -17.47 8.28
CA SER A 85 24.26 -17.42 9.64
C SER A 85 24.75 -16.21 10.42
N LYS A 86 26.04 -15.81 10.25
CA LYS A 86 26.57 -14.60 10.88
C LYS A 86 25.92 -13.33 10.32
N GLN A 87 25.74 -13.25 9.00
CA GLN A 87 25.08 -12.11 8.37
C GLN A 87 23.64 -11.95 8.88
N ALA A 88 22.87 -13.05 8.94
CA ALA A 88 21.51 -13.04 9.46
C ALA A 88 21.45 -12.60 10.94
N ALA A 89 22.33 -13.15 11.78
CA ALA A 89 22.41 -12.77 13.19
C ALA A 89 22.79 -11.29 13.38
N ASN A 90 23.71 -10.78 12.57
CA ASN A 90 24.12 -9.37 12.61
C ASN A 90 22.98 -8.44 12.23
N VAL A 91 22.23 -8.73 11.17
CA VAL A 91 21.06 -7.92 10.77
C VAL A 91 20.01 -7.92 11.87
N LEU A 92 19.68 -9.09 12.44
CA LEU A 92 18.71 -9.19 13.54
C LEU A 92 19.14 -8.39 14.78
N ALA A 93 20.41 -8.49 15.18
CA ALA A 93 20.94 -7.74 16.31
C ALA A 93 20.88 -6.23 16.06
N TRP A 94 21.22 -5.79 14.84
CA TRP A 94 21.19 -4.39 14.46
C TRP A 94 19.76 -3.82 14.39
N MET A 95 18.82 -4.59 13.84
CA MET A 95 17.40 -4.24 13.84
C MET A 95 16.86 -4.10 15.27
N ALA A 96 17.20 -5.02 16.16
CA ALA A 96 16.79 -4.96 17.57
C ALA A 96 17.38 -3.74 18.29
N HIS A 97 18.65 -3.41 18.02
CA HIS A 97 19.32 -2.24 18.60
C HIS A 97 18.69 -0.91 18.14
N HIS A 98 18.06 -0.89 16.97
CA HIS A 98 17.48 0.32 16.37
C HIS A 98 15.94 0.33 16.31
N ASP A 99 15.27 -0.63 16.96
CA ASP A 99 13.81 -0.74 17.00
C ASP A 99 13.17 -0.81 15.60
N LEU A 100 13.77 -1.58 14.68
CA LEU A 100 13.33 -1.71 13.27
C LEU A 100 12.49 -2.97 13.01
N ALA A 101 12.14 -3.72 14.05
CA ALA A 101 11.38 -4.95 13.90
C ALA A 101 9.89 -4.65 13.69
N LEU A 102 9.28 -5.28 12.68
CA LEU A 102 7.82 -5.31 12.54
C LEU A 102 7.17 -6.14 13.65
N PRO A 103 5.88 -5.90 13.97
CA PRO A 103 5.12 -6.79 14.83
C PRO A 103 5.23 -8.24 14.35
N CYS A 104 5.34 -9.16 15.29
CA CYS A 104 5.26 -10.59 15.02
C CYS A 104 3.87 -11.07 15.46
N PRO A 105 2.87 -11.06 14.56
CA PRO A 105 1.54 -11.51 14.93
C PRO A 105 1.54 -13.01 15.26
N THR A 106 0.56 -13.43 16.05
CA THR A 106 0.38 -14.83 16.45
C THR A 106 -0.35 -15.58 15.34
N THR A 107 0.15 -16.74 14.91
CA THR A 107 -0.59 -17.63 14.02
C THR A 107 -1.79 -18.22 14.77
N LEU A 108 -2.98 -18.12 14.17
CA LEU A 108 -4.23 -18.59 14.75
C LEU A 108 -4.74 -19.84 14.02
N PRO A 109 -5.43 -20.75 14.72
CA PRO A 109 -6.30 -21.71 14.06
C PRO A 109 -7.36 -20.98 13.22
N PRO A 110 -7.74 -21.48 12.02
CA PRO A 110 -8.72 -20.82 11.15
C PRO A 110 -10.04 -20.47 11.86
N SER A 111 -10.57 -21.40 12.66
CA SER A 111 -11.81 -21.17 13.43
C SER A 111 -11.70 -20.02 14.42
N ARG A 112 -10.53 -19.83 15.04
CA ARG A 112 -10.30 -18.72 15.97
C ARG A 112 -10.15 -17.41 15.23
N GLY A 113 -9.43 -17.39 14.11
CA GLY A 113 -9.29 -16.21 13.26
C GLY A 113 -10.65 -15.71 12.77
N LEU A 114 -11.48 -16.61 12.23
CA LEU A 114 -12.82 -16.29 11.73
C LEU A 114 -13.78 -15.80 12.84
N ALA A 115 -13.70 -16.41 14.03
CA ALA A 115 -14.51 -15.95 15.16
C ALA A 115 -14.14 -14.52 15.59
N LEU A 116 -12.84 -14.21 15.69
CA LEU A 116 -12.37 -12.86 16.02
C LEU A 116 -12.78 -11.83 14.95
N GLU A 117 -12.77 -12.21 13.68
CA GLU A 117 -13.22 -11.31 12.61
C GLU A 117 -14.72 -11.07 12.67
N ALA A 118 -15.52 -12.08 12.96
CA ALA A 118 -16.96 -11.90 13.18
C ALA A 118 -17.23 -10.92 14.34
N ASP A 119 -16.50 -11.05 15.45
CA ASP A 119 -16.59 -10.13 16.59
C ASP A 119 -16.17 -8.70 16.21
N LEU A 120 -15.08 -8.56 15.45
CA LEU A 120 -14.58 -7.27 14.94
C LEU A 120 -15.58 -6.59 13.99
N LEU A 121 -16.23 -7.37 13.11
CA LEU A 121 -17.23 -6.86 12.17
C LEU A 121 -18.54 -6.49 12.86
N HIS A 122 -18.89 -7.17 13.95
CA HIS A 122 -20.08 -6.88 14.74
C HIS A 122 -19.99 -5.53 15.44
N ASP A 123 -18.90 -5.28 16.17
CA ASP A 123 -18.65 -3.99 16.83
C ASP A 123 -17.15 -3.71 16.94
N SER A 124 -16.60 -3.06 15.91
CA SER A 124 -15.16 -2.76 15.85
C SER A 124 -14.70 -1.80 16.96
N ALA A 125 -15.57 -0.91 17.43
CA ALA A 125 -15.21 0.05 18.47
C ALA A 125 -15.07 -0.64 19.82
N ALA A 126 -16.06 -1.47 20.19
CA ALA A 126 -15.96 -2.29 21.39
C ALA A 126 -14.78 -3.28 21.28
N PHE A 127 -14.62 -3.95 20.14
CA PHE A 127 -13.55 -4.91 19.89
C PHE A 127 -12.15 -4.32 20.16
N LEU A 128 -11.87 -3.12 19.64
CA LEU A 128 -10.56 -2.48 19.79
C LEU A 128 -10.23 -2.10 21.23
N THR A 129 -11.23 -1.94 22.11
CA THR A 129 -11.03 -1.60 23.53
C THR A 129 -10.76 -2.80 24.43
N GLN A 130 -10.80 -4.02 23.90
CA GLN A 130 -10.52 -5.23 24.65
C GLN A 130 -9.05 -5.28 25.09
N THR A 131 -8.84 -5.56 26.38
CA THR A 131 -7.49 -5.76 26.95
C THR A 131 -6.95 -7.13 26.56
N ASN A 132 -5.67 -7.18 26.14
CA ASN A 132 -4.99 -8.41 25.69
C ASN A 132 -5.74 -9.15 24.56
N GLY A 133 -6.45 -8.40 23.70
CA GLY A 133 -7.15 -8.94 22.55
C GLY A 133 -6.20 -9.22 21.38
N LEU A 134 -6.69 -10.00 20.41
CA LEU A 134 -6.00 -10.24 19.14
C LEU A 134 -6.84 -9.71 17.98
N TYR A 135 -6.36 -8.68 17.30
CA TYR A 135 -6.95 -8.17 16.07
C TYR A 135 -6.65 -9.13 14.91
N PRO A 136 -7.67 -9.66 14.23
CA PRO A 136 -7.51 -10.70 13.22
C PRO A 136 -7.08 -10.14 11.86
N LEU A 137 -6.31 -10.96 11.15
CA LEU A 137 -6.16 -10.94 9.70
C LEU A 137 -6.59 -12.32 9.20
N ASN A 138 -7.63 -12.37 8.36
CA ASN A 138 -8.05 -13.58 7.65
C ASN A 138 -8.03 -13.30 6.14
N ALA A 139 -6.93 -13.65 5.48
CA ALA A 139 -6.80 -13.45 4.03
C ALA A 139 -5.80 -14.44 3.44
N ALA A 140 -6.04 -14.87 2.19
CA ALA A 140 -5.12 -15.72 1.45
C ALA A 140 -4.63 -16.96 2.24
N GLN A 141 -5.54 -17.66 2.93
CA GLN A 141 -5.25 -18.82 3.79
C GLN A 141 -4.38 -18.53 5.02
N GLN A 142 -4.16 -17.26 5.35
CA GLN A 142 -3.48 -16.83 6.56
C GLN A 142 -4.48 -16.39 7.62
N HIS A 143 -4.21 -16.80 8.86
CA HIS A 143 -4.98 -16.43 10.04
C HIS A 143 -4.01 -15.93 11.10
N LEU A 144 -3.89 -14.61 11.21
CA LEU A 144 -2.94 -13.96 12.12
C LEU A 144 -3.69 -13.11 13.16
N GLY A 145 -3.12 -13.00 14.36
CA GLY A 145 -3.62 -12.18 15.46
C GLY A 145 -2.59 -11.15 15.90
N PHE A 146 -2.91 -9.87 15.78
CA PHE A 146 -2.10 -8.75 16.23
C PHE A 146 -2.53 -8.31 17.62
N ASP A 147 -1.59 -7.95 18.49
CA ASP A 147 -1.92 -7.38 19.80
C ASP A 147 -2.78 -6.10 19.64
N THR A 148 -3.94 -6.05 20.28
CA THR A 148 -4.86 -4.90 20.17
C THR A 148 -4.25 -3.60 20.66
N SER A 149 -3.32 -3.62 21.63
CA SER A 149 -2.61 -2.41 22.09
C SER A 149 -1.67 -1.87 21.01
N TRP A 150 -1.00 -2.74 20.26
CA TRP A 150 -0.19 -2.34 19.11
C TRP A 150 -1.06 -1.73 18.01
N VAL A 151 -2.21 -2.35 17.70
CA VAL A 151 -3.16 -1.82 16.72
C VAL A 151 -3.67 -0.44 17.13
N LEU A 152 -4.11 -0.27 18.38
CA LEU A 152 -4.58 1.00 18.92
C LEU A 152 -3.51 2.10 18.85
N ASP A 153 -2.26 1.79 19.19
CA ASP A 153 -1.15 2.73 19.08
C ASP A 153 -0.98 3.22 17.63
N ARG A 154 -1.02 2.31 16.65
CA ARG A 154 -0.91 2.68 15.22
C ARG A 154 -2.09 3.51 14.75
N LEU A 155 -3.32 3.13 15.10
CA LEU A 155 -4.53 3.87 14.71
C LEU A 155 -4.54 5.27 15.33
N THR A 156 -4.15 5.40 16.60
CA THR A 156 -4.08 6.69 17.30
C THR A 156 -3.06 7.63 16.65
N LYS A 157 -1.84 7.15 16.38
CA LYS A 157 -0.80 7.93 15.66
C LYS A 157 -1.27 8.32 14.27
N SER A 158 -2.05 7.46 13.61
CA SER A 158 -2.54 7.69 12.26
C SER A 158 -3.59 8.79 12.19
N GLN A 159 -4.35 9.05 13.25
CA GLN A 159 -5.29 10.19 13.31
C GLN A 159 -4.54 11.53 13.15
N THR A 160 -3.48 11.75 13.94
CA THR A 160 -2.66 12.98 13.83
C THR A 160 -1.98 13.09 12.47
N ARG A 161 -1.46 11.98 11.93
CA ARG A 161 -0.83 11.95 10.60
C ARG A 161 -1.84 12.24 9.48
N PHE A 162 -3.08 11.74 9.62
CA PHE A 162 -4.15 11.99 8.66
C PHE A 162 -4.57 13.46 8.66
N GLU A 163 -4.68 14.11 9.83
CA GLU A 163 -4.93 15.56 9.90
C GLU A 163 -3.82 16.37 9.22
N GLN A 164 -2.56 15.97 9.40
CA GLN A 164 -1.42 16.61 8.71
C GLN A 164 -1.53 16.42 7.20
N PHE A 165 -1.82 15.21 6.73
CA PHE A 165 -2.07 14.92 5.33
C PHE A 165 -3.19 15.80 4.75
N ALA A 166 -4.35 15.86 5.41
CA ALA A 166 -5.51 16.63 4.97
C ALA A 166 -5.26 18.15 4.96
N LYS A 167 -4.39 18.66 5.83
CA LYS A 167 -3.95 20.07 5.83
C LYS A 167 -3.01 20.41 4.67
N GLN A 168 -2.38 19.42 4.05
CA GLN A 168 -1.44 19.64 2.95
C GLN A 168 -2.13 19.62 1.57
N ARG A 169 -3.45 19.46 1.47
CA ARG A 169 -4.18 19.50 0.19
C ARG A 169 -3.90 20.83 -0.54
N ARG A 170 -3.69 20.76 -1.85
CA ARG A 170 -3.43 21.95 -2.69
C ARG A 170 -4.71 22.56 -3.23
N SER A 171 -5.75 21.75 -3.37
CA SER A 171 -7.06 22.17 -3.87
C SER A 171 -8.17 21.27 -3.32
N ASP A 172 -9.41 21.56 -3.71
CA ASP A 172 -10.56 20.70 -3.47
C ASP A 172 -10.67 19.54 -4.47
N THR A 173 -9.76 19.45 -5.44
CA THR A 173 -9.74 18.43 -6.49
C THR A 173 -8.58 17.45 -6.28
N ALA A 174 -8.86 16.16 -6.33
CA ALA A 174 -7.85 15.09 -6.34
C ALA A 174 -7.94 14.28 -7.63
N ILE A 175 -6.79 13.84 -8.14
CA ILE A 175 -6.69 12.86 -9.21
C ILE A 175 -6.41 11.49 -8.56
N LEU A 176 -7.32 10.55 -8.74
CA LEU A 176 -7.16 9.17 -8.31
C LEU A 176 -6.83 8.29 -9.52
N VAL A 177 -5.64 7.70 -9.47
CA VAL A 177 -5.08 6.87 -10.53
C VAL A 177 -5.35 5.41 -10.23
N GLY A 178 -6.04 4.73 -11.15
CA GLY A 178 -6.18 3.28 -11.17
C GLY A 178 -4.90 2.59 -11.63
N ASN A 179 -5.04 1.40 -12.21
CA ASN A 179 -3.92 0.63 -12.75
C ASN A 179 -4.23 0.04 -14.14
N GLY A 180 -5.30 0.49 -14.80
CA GLY A 180 -5.77 -0.08 -16.06
C GLY A 180 -4.98 0.39 -17.28
N PRO A 181 -5.13 -0.32 -18.42
CA PRO A 181 -4.31 -0.12 -19.62
C PRO A 181 -4.45 1.26 -20.28
N SER A 182 -5.55 1.98 -20.05
CA SER A 182 -5.73 3.35 -20.54
C SER A 182 -4.65 4.34 -20.08
N LEU A 183 -3.92 4.05 -19.00
CA LEU A 183 -2.78 4.86 -18.57
C LEU A 183 -1.69 4.96 -19.64
N ASN A 184 -1.53 3.94 -20.50
CA ASN A 184 -0.55 3.95 -21.59
C ASN A 184 -0.84 4.99 -22.69
N VAL A 185 -2.06 5.54 -22.74
CA VAL A 185 -2.48 6.58 -23.68
C VAL A 185 -2.97 7.86 -22.99
N THR A 186 -2.85 7.92 -21.66
CA THR A 186 -3.23 9.09 -20.86
C THR A 186 -2.07 10.07 -20.86
N ASP A 187 -2.34 11.36 -21.03
CA ASP A 187 -1.32 12.41 -20.90
C ASP A 187 -0.98 12.61 -19.43
N LEU A 188 0.11 11.97 -18.98
CA LEU A 188 0.56 12.02 -17.59
C LEU A 188 1.25 13.34 -17.23
N ASP A 189 1.64 14.17 -18.19
CA ASP A 189 2.23 15.49 -17.90
C ASP A 189 1.20 16.42 -17.25
N ALA A 190 -0.09 16.18 -17.51
CA ALA A 190 -1.20 16.90 -16.88
C ALA A 190 -1.29 16.68 -15.35
N LEU A 191 -0.60 15.68 -14.80
CA LEU A 191 -0.59 15.38 -13.37
C LEU A 191 0.33 16.31 -12.57
N GLN A 192 1.23 17.02 -13.23
CA GLN A 192 2.21 17.87 -12.55
C GLN A 192 1.53 19.00 -11.76
N GLY A 193 1.97 19.18 -10.52
CA GLY A 193 1.40 20.16 -9.59
C GLY A 193 0.05 19.78 -8.97
N GLN A 194 -0.61 18.72 -9.44
CA GLN A 194 -1.91 18.29 -8.94
C GLN A 194 -1.79 17.46 -7.65
N ASP A 195 -2.93 17.23 -6.98
CA ASP A 195 -3.04 16.28 -5.89
C ASP A 195 -3.34 14.88 -6.42
N VAL A 196 -2.28 14.08 -6.63
CA VAL A 196 -2.35 12.78 -7.29
C VAL A 196 -2.19 11.63 -6.29
N PHE A 197 -3.08 10.64 -6.39
CA PHE A 197 -3.11 9.47 -5.52
C PHE A 197 -3.05 8.19 -6.35
N ILE A 198 -2.07 7.35 -6.05
CA ILE A 198 -1.78 6.13 -6.79
C ILE A 198 -1.98 4.90 -5.90
N SER A 199 -2.05 3.73 -6.51
CA SER A 199 -2.27 2.48 -5.77
C SER A 199 -1.43 1.36 -6.34
N ASN A 200 -1.11 0.36 -5.50
CA ASN A 200 -0.48 -0.88 -5.94
C ASN A 200 0.78 -0.60 -6.81
N TYR A 201 0.97 -1.31 -7.93
CA TYR A 201 2.20 -1.18 -8.72
C TYR A 201 2.25 0.05 -9.66
N ALA A 202 1.28 0.96 -9.61
CA ALA A 202 1.46 2.32 -10.15
C ALA A 202 2.68 3.03 -9.54
N THR A 203 3.10 2.63 -8.32
CA THR A 203 4.35 3.10 -7.71
C THR A 203 5.61 2.72 -8.48
N ARG A 204 5.52 1.80 -9.45
CA ARG A 204 6.64 1.41 -10.32
C ARG A 204 6.71 2.21 -11.61
N HIS A 205 5.75 3.08 -11.87
CA HIS A 205 5.77 3.92 -13.07
C HIS A 205 6.36 5.30 -12.72
N GLN A 206 7.45 5.69 -13.38
CA GLN A 206 8.21 6.90 -13.05
C GLN A 206 7.32 8.15 -12.94
N ALA A 207 6.58 8.49 -14.00
CA ALA A 207 5.78 9.72 -14.00
C ALA A 207 4.65 9.71 -12.94
N LEU A 208 4.07 8.54 -12.66
CA LEU A 208 3.00 8.41 -11.66
C LEU A 208 3.58 8.52 -10.26
N PHE A 209 4.72 7.88 -10.04
CA PHE A 209 5.46 7.95 -8.79
C PHE A 209 5.88 9.39 -8.49
N GLU A 210 6.49 10.09 -9.44
CA GLU A 210 6.97 11.46 -9.25
C GLU A 210 5.83 12.47 -9.03
N ALA A 211 4.67 12.27 -9.67
CA ALA A 211 3.50 13.12 -9.47
C ALA A 211 2.75 12.81 -8.15
N ALA A 212 2.90 11.61 -7.59
CA ALA A 212 2.09 11.14 -6.48
C ALA A 212 2.37 11.87 -5.16
N ARG A 213 1.29 12.18 -4.45
CA ARG A 213 1.33 12.68 -3.08
C ARG A 213 1.09 11.57 -2.06
N GLY A 214 0.35 10.54 -2.45
CA GLY A 214 0.05 9.39 -1.62
C GLY A 214 -0.06 8.10 -2.42
N ALA A 215 0.31 7.00 -1.79
CA ALA A 215 0.18 5.65 -2.32
C ALA A 215 -0.55 4.74 -1.32
N ALA A 216 -1.39 3.84 -1.83
CA ALA A 216 -2.08 2.83 -1.01
C ALA A 216 -1.91 1.42 -1.58
N VAL A 217 -1.99 0.44 -0.68
CA VAL A 217 -2.24 -0.95 -1.03
C VAL A 217 -3.17 -1.53 0.02
N SER A 218 -4.25 -2.17 -0.43
CA SER A 218 -5.26 -2.79 0.44
C SER A 218 -5.40 -4.29 0.25
N ASN A 219 -4.64 -4.88 -0.68
CA ASN A 219 -4.66 -6.31 -0.99
C ASN A 219 -3.39 -6.99 -0.47
N ILE A 220 -3.54 -8.06 0.32
CA ILE A 220 -2.42 -8.78 0.94
C ILE A 220 -1.46 -9.36 -0.10
N LEU A 221 -1.97 -10.01 -1.16
CA LEU A 221 -1.13 -10.65 -2.17
C LEU A 221 -0.32 -9.63 -2.96
N VAL A 222 -0.89 -8.46 -3.21
CA VAL A 222 -0.17 -7.36 -3.88
C VAL A 222 0.95 -6.83 -2.97
N ALA A 223 0.66 -6.64 -1.69
CA ALA A 223 1.63 -6.17 -0.69
C ALA A 223 2.76 -7.18 -0.47
N GLU A 224 2.46 -8.46 -0.30
CA GLU A 224 3.42 -9.54 -0.02
C GLU A 224 4.41 -9.78 -1.15
N GLN A 225 3.95 -9.68 -2.39
CA GLN A 225 4.80 -9.96 -3.56
C GLN A 225 5.84 -8.87 -3.80
N ALA A 226 5.64 -7.65 -3.27
CA ALA A 226 6.60 -6.57 -3.41
C ALA A 226 6.48 -5.52 -2.29
N PRO A 227 6.69 -5.87 -1.01
CA PRO A 227 6.46 -4.95 0.11
C PRO A 227 7.34 -3.69 0.04
N HIS A 228 8.50 -3.80 -0.62
CA HIS A 228 9.47 -2.74 -0.77
C HIS A 228 8.97 -1.56 -1.64
N VAL A 229 8.11 -1.82 -2.64
CA VAL A 229 7.63 -0.75 -3.56
C VAL A 229 6.62 0.20 -2.92
N PHE A 230 6.10 -0.16 -1.75
CA PHE A 230 5.18 0.67 -0.97
C PHE A 230 5.89 1.48 0.12
N GLN A 231 7.20 1.23 0.32
CA GLN A 231 7.95 1.76 1.46
C GLN A 231 9.08 2.71 1.06
N LEU A 232 9.25 2.97 -0.24
CA LEU A 232 10.19 3.95 -0.76
C LEU A 232 9.51 5.26 -1.18
N GLY A 233 10.33 6.30 -1.25
CA GLY A 233 9.90 7.66 -1.56
C GLY A 233 9.30 8.42 -0.38
N ALA A 234 8.99 9.67 -0.68
CA ALA A 234 8.48 10.66 0.27
C ALA A 234 6.93 10.74 0.30
N HIS A 235 6.22 9.81 -0.33
CA HIS A 235 4.76 9.81 -0.41
C HIS A 235 4.12 9.52 0.94
N TRP A 236 2.91 10.03 1.14
CA TRP A 236 2.00 9.52 2.16
C TRP A 236 1.63 8.07 1.85
N ARG A 237 1.49 7.24 2.86
CA ARG A 237 1.27 5.79 2.72
C ARG A 237 0.02 5.41 3.49
N PHE A 238 -0.92 4.74 2.82
CA PHE A 238 -2.19 4.35 3.41
C PHE A 238 -2.36 2.84 3.37
N PHE A 239 -2.36 2.21 4.54
CA PHE A 239 -2.38 0.75 4.64
C PHE A 239 -3.43 0.30 5.65
N PRO A 240 -4.15 -0.79 5.37
CA PRO A 240 -4.79 -1.57 6.42
C PRO A 240 -3.81 -1.95 7.53
N VAL A 241 -4.21 -1.78 8.79
CA VAL A 241 -3.35 -2.07 9.96
C VAL A 241 -2.87 -3.52 10.03
N TRP A 242 -3.66 -4.45 9.47
CA TRP A 242 -3.30 -5.86 9.37
C TRP A 242 -2.14 -6.16 8.39
N LEU A 243 -1.74 -5.20 7.54
CA LEU A 243 -0.51 -5.29 6.74
C LEU A 243 0.76 -4.95 7.54
N GLY A 244 0.66 -4.62 8.83
CA GLY A 244 1.80 -4.23 9.66
C GLY A 244 2.90 -5.27 9.83
N HIS A 245 2.64 -6.54 9.49
CA HIS A 245 3.64 -7.60 9.47
C HIS A 245 4.47 -7.64 8.16
N LEU A 246 4.07 -6.86 7.15
CA LEU A 246 4.70 -6.77 5.83
C LEU A 246 5.29 -5.40 5.56
N LEU A 247 4.62 -4.34 6.03
CA LEU A 247 4.93 -2.96 5.74
C LEU A 247 5.34 -2.21 7.01
N GLY A 248 6.39 -1.40 6.91
CA GLY A 248 6.93 -0.61 8.01
C GLY A 248 6.23 0.73 8.23
N ASP A 249 6.36 1.23 9.46
CA ASP A 249 5.83 2.52 9.88
C ASP A 249 6.86 3.65 9.67
N ASN A 250 6.38 4.84 9.32
CA ASN A 250 7.15 6.08 9.40
C ASN A 250 6.21 7.27 9.69
N ASP A 251 6.77 8.49 9.70
CA ASP A 251 6.02 9.73 9.93
C ASP A 251 4.94 10.02 8.87
N LYS A 252 5.02 9.40 7.70
CA LYS A 252 4.04 9.50 6.61
C LYS A 252 3.18 8.25 6.40
N THR A 253 3.22 7.30 7.34
CA THR A 253 2.40 6.09 7.26
C THR A 253 1.12 6.26 8.07
N ILE A 254 -0.02 6.06 7.41
CA ILE A 254 -1.36 6.13 7.97
C ILE A 254 -1.92 4.70 7.94
N TRP A 255 -2.04 4.13 9.12
CA TRP A 255 -2.68 2.84 9.36
C TRP A 255 -4.18 3.04 9.56
N LEU A 256 -4.96 2.23 8.87
CA LEU A 256 -6.42 2.31 8.88
C LEU A 256 -7.02 1.02 9.42
N ASN A 257 -8.08 1.15 10.22
CA ASN A 257 -8.91 0.02 10.64
C ASN A 257 -9.75 -0.45 9.46
N ALA A 258 -9.12 -1.20 8.56
CA ALA A 258 -9.72 -1.58 7.31
C ALA A 258 -10.46 -2.91 7.46
N LEU A 259 -11.78 -2.86 7.32
CA LEU A 259 -12.67 -4.01 7.55
C LEU A 259 -13.20 -4.59 6.24
N GLY A 260 -13.29 -5.92 6.22
CA GLY A 260 -14.03 -6.65 5.19
C GLY A 260 -15.52 -6.72 5.53
N GLY A 261 -16.19 -7.76 5.04
CA GLY A 261 -17.60 -8.03 5.34
C GLY A 261 -18.57 -7.32 4.40
N PRO A 262 -19.78 -6.97 4.86
CA PRO A 262 -20.75 -6.25 4.05
C PRO A 262 -20.19 -4.90 3.60
N MET A 263 -20.42 -4.55 2.34
CA MET A 263 -19.95 -3.28 1.77
C MET A 263 -20.53 -2.08 2.54
N PHE A 264 -19.66 -1.12 2.87
CA PHE A 264 -20.02 0.18 3.42
C PHE A 264 -19.06 1.25 2.90
N PHE A 265 -19.42 2.52 3.09
CA PHE A 265 -18.54 3.65 2.81
C PHE A 265 -18.31 4.41 4.11
N SER A 266 -17.05 4.70 4.43
CA SER A 266 -16.71 5.46 5.62
C SER A 266 -16.71 6.96 5.38
N GLU A 267 -17.49 7.68 6.20
CA GLU A 267 -17.43 9.13 6.32
C GLU A 267 -16.51 9.58 7.48
N ASP A 268 -15.92 8.62 8.22
CA ASP A 268 -15.07 8.85 9.40
C ASP A 268 -13.97 7.77 9.50
N LEU A 269 -12.79 8.08 8.96
CA LEU A 269 -11.64 7.16 8.95
C LEU A 269 -11.10 6.82 10.34
N ALA A 270 -11.43 7.60 11.39
CA ALA A 270 -10.99 7.26 12.75
C ALA A 270 -11.67 5.98 13.26
N LYS A 271 -12.83 5.61 12.69
CA LYS A 271 -13.59 4.41 13.07
C LYS A 271 -13.17 3.19 12.26
N LYS A 272 -13.41 3.23 10.94
CA LYS A 272 -13.18 2.11 10.02
C LYS A 272 -13.19 2.56 8.56
N VAL A 273 -12.71 1.72 7.66
CA VAL A 273 -12.77 1.92 6.21
C VAL A 273 -12.99 0.57 5.52
N ALA A 274 -13.75 0.53 4.42
CA ALA A 274 -13.88 -0.70 3.63
C ALA A 274 -12.67 -0.86 2.69
N TRP A 275 -12.01 -2.02 2.71
CA TRP A 275 -10.77 -2.25 1.95
C TRP A 275 -10.93 -3.03 0.63
N HIS A 276 -12.05 -3.73 0.47
CA HIS A 276 -12.31 -4.69 -0.60
C HIS A 276 -13.07 -4.07 -1.79
N ALA A 277 -13.52 -4.93 -2.72
CA ALA A 277 -14.06 -4.60 -4.04
C ALA A 277 -13.01 -4.00 -4.99
N THR A 278 -12.42 -2.85 -4.64
CA THR A 278 -11.32 -2.24 -5.41
C THR A 278 -10.54 -1.25 -4.55
N VAL A 279 -9.22 -1.18 -4.77
CA VAL A 279 -8.35 -0.20 -4.10
C VAL A 279 -8.77 1.25 -4.40
N SER A 280 -9.44 1.50 -5.53
CA SER A 280 -10.01 2.81 -5.83
C SER A 280 -11.13 3.17 -4.85
N PHE A 281 -11.95 2.20 -4.42
CA PHE A 281 -13.01 2.43 -3.45
C PHE A 281 -12.47 2.67 -2.04
N PHE A 282 -11.36 2.01 -1.67
CA PHE A 282 -10.60 2.32 -0.47
C PHE A 282 -10.11 3.77 -0.48
N TRP A 283 -9.54 4.23 -1.59
CA TRP A 283 -9.12 5.63 -1.76
C TRP A 283 -10.26 6.64 -1.74
N LEU A 284 -11.40 6.35 -2.38
CA LEU A 284 -12.54 7.28 -2.40
C LEU A 284 -13.01 7.64 -0.99
N GLN A 285 -13.06 6.68 -0.07
CA GLN A 285 -13.36 6.95 1.34
C GLN A 285 -12.29 7.84 2.00
N ILE A 286 -11.01 7.56 1.72
CA ILE A 286 -9.89 8.34 2.27
C ILE A 286 -9.93 9.79 1.81
N LEU A 287 -10.11 10.01 0.50
CA LEU A 287 -10.13 11.33 -0.12
C LEU A 287 -11.37 12.12 0.27
N TYR A 288 -12.52 11.44 0.43
CA TYR A 288 -13.72 12.03 1.00
C TYR A 288 -13.46 12.58 2.41
N CYS A 289 -12.90 11.77 3.32
CA CYS A 289 -12.60 12.21 4.68
C CYS A 289 -11.48 13.26 4.74
N ALA A 290 -10.56 13.27 3.77
CA ALA A 290 -9.53 14.30 3.66
C ALA A 290 -10.11 15.66 3.24
N GLY A 291 -11.36 15.69 2.76
CA GLY A 291 -12.11 16.89 2.42
C GLY A 291 -12.17 17.22 0.94
N TYR A 292 -11.64 16.36 0.06
CA TYR A 292 -11.72 16.60 -1.39
C TYR A 292 -13.19 16.62 -1.84
N ARG A 293 -13.53 17.59 -2.69
CA ARG A 293 -14.88 17.82 -3.22
C ARG A 293 -15.06 17.31 -4.64
N LYS A 294 -13.98 17.24 -5.43
CA LYS A 294 -13.99 16.66 -6.77
C LYS A 294 -12.91 15.58 -6.85
N ILE A 295 -13.28 14.39 -7.32
CA ILE A 295 -12.32 13.33 -7.65
C ILE A 295 -12.33 13.10 -9.16
N ILE A 296 -11.16 13.21 -9.77
CA ILE A 296 -10.94 12.86 -11.17
C ILE A 296 -10.34 11.47 -11.23
N LEU A 297 -11.01 10.54 -11.90
CA LEU A 297 -10.51 9.19 -12.11
C LEU A 297 -9.76 9.10 -13.43
N ILE A 298 -8.57 8.50 -13.42
CA ILE A 298 -7.85 8.07 -14.64
C ILE A 298 -7.34 6.64 -14.45
N GLY A 299 -7.19 5.86 -15.51
CA GLY A 299 -6.71 4.48 -15.41
C GLY A 299 -7.67 3.52 -14.71
N VAL A 300 -8.96 3.85 -14.62
CA VAL A 300 -10.00 3.01 -13.99
C VAL A 300 -10.87 2.37 -15.08
N ASP A 301 -10.25 1.51 -15.88
CA ASP A 301 -10.84 0.97 -17.12
C ASP A 301 -12.06 0.07 -16.87
N ASN A 302 -12.13 -0.63 -15.73
CA ASN A 302 -13.21 -1.57 -15.40
C ASN A 302 -13.53 -2.62 -16.50
N SER A 303 -12.53 -3.01 -17.30
CA SER A 303 -12.68 -3.89 -18.47
C SER A 303 -11.84 -5.18 -18.32
N TYR A 304 -11.95 -5.84 -17.16
CA TYR A 304 -11.16 -7.03 -16.85
C TYR A 304 -11.45 -8.20 -17.78
N ARG A 305 -10.40 -8.83 -18.28
CA ARG A 305 -10.39 -10.06 -19.05
C ARG A 305 -9.92 -11.19 -18.15
N GLN A 306 -10.86 -12.02 -17.72
CA GLN A 306 -10.61 -13.21 -16.93
C GLN A 306 -11.63 -14.31 -17.29
N ASP A 307 -11.39 -15.53 -16.84
CA ASP A 307 -12.36 -16.62 -16.97
C ASP A 307 -13.63 -16.28 -16.17
N LYS A 308 -14.80 -16.38 -16.81
CA LYS A 308 -16.11 -16.06 -16.20
C LYS A 308 -16.50 -17.03 -15.08
N THR A 309 -15.80 -18.15 -14.94
CA THR A 309 -16.04 -19.12 -13.86
C THR A 309 -15.38 -18.71 -12.54
N LEU A 310 -14.41 -17.80 -12.57
CA LEU A 310 -13.73 -17.29 -11.38
C LEU A 310 -14.64 -16.34 -10.60
N LYS A 311 -14.52 -16.40 -9.28
CA LYS A 311 -15.26 -15.54 -8.33
C LYS A 311 -14.29 -14.72 -7.48
N GLU A 312 -14.81 -13.67 -6.84
CA GLU A 312 -14.02 -12.87 -5.90
C GLU A 312 -13.28 -13.75 -4.90
N GLY A 313 -11.98 -13.52 -4.74
CA GLY A 313 -11.13 -14.26 -3.81
C GLY A 313 -10.51 -15.54 -4.36
N ASP A 314 -10.94 -16.05 -5.52
CA ASP A 314 -10.27 -17.17 -6.19
C ASP A 314 -8.84 -16.76 -6.56
N LEU A 315 -7.88 -17.67 -6.30
CA LEU A 315 -6.47 -17.46 -6.60
C LEU A 315 -6.17 -17.85 -8.04
N VAL A 316 -5.60 -16.90 -8.79
CA VAL A 316 -5.22 -17.06 -10.19
C VAL A 316 -3.70 -16.97 -10.30
N GLN A 317 -3.09 -18.00 -10.89
CA GLN A 317 -1.68 -17.95 -11.29
C GLN A 317 -1.57 -17.39 -12.70
N GLN A 318 -0.90 -16.24 -12.83
CA GLN A 318 -0.76 -15.54 -14.10
C GLN A 318 0.58 -15.90 -14.75
N THR A 319 0.57 -16.76 -15.76
CA THR A 319 1.78 -17.20 -16.47
C THR A 319 2.05 -16.40 -17.76
N THR A 320 1.02 -15.77 -18.32
CA THR A 320 1.09 -14.92 -19.52
C THR A 320 1.15 -13.44 -19.15
N PRO A 321 1.51 -12.54 -20.09
CA PRO A 321 1.41 -11.09 -19.87
C PRO A 321 0.02 -10.68 -19.40
N ASP A 322 -0.02 -9.75 -18.45
CA ASP A 322 -1.24 -9.17 -17.89
C ASP A 322 -1.84 -8.16 -18.87
N LEU A 323 -3.11 -8.35 -19.23
CA LEU A 323 -3.83 -7.46 -20.16
C LEU A 323 -4.77 -6.49 -19.42
N ASN A 324 -4.94 -6.66 -18.11
CA ASN A 324 -5.87 -5.90 -17.28
C ASN A 324 -5.22 -4.66 -16.66
N HIS A 325 -3.89 -4.58 -16.72
CA HIS A 325 -3.12 -3.49 -16.15
C HIS A 325 -2.24 -2.80 -17.19
N PHE A 326 -1.80 -1.58 -16.90
CA PHE A 326 -0.96 -0.79 -17.79
C PHE A 326 0.42 -1.43 -18.05
N ASP A 327 0.94 -2.18 -17.08
CA ASP A 327 2.19 -2.91 -17.16
C ASP A 327 1.90 -4.40 -17.46
N PRO A 328 2.37 -4.96 -18.59
CA PRO A 328 2.16 -6.38 -18.90
C PRO A 328 2.83 -7.33 -17.91
N THR A 329 3.78 -6.85 -17.11
CA THR A 329 4.46 -7.62 -16.06
C THR A 329 3.78 -7.48 -14.68
N TYR A 330 2.67 -6.74 -14.59
CA TYR A 330 2.00 -6.41 -13.33
C TYR A 330 1.69 -7.65 -12.50
N PHE A 331 0.99 -8.63 -13.07
CA PHE A 331 0.80 -9.96 -12.47
C PHE A 331 1.55 -11.10 -13.17
N GLN A 332 2.34 -10.86 -14.22
CA GLN A 332 3.08 -11.96 -14.87
C GLN A 332 4.04 -12.65 -13.86
N GLY A 333 3.91 -13.97 -13.75
CA GLY A 333 4.67 -14.79 -12.80
C GLY A 333 4.16 -14.74 -11.35
N LYS A 334 3.01 -14.09 -11.10
CA LYS A 334 2.44 -13.83 -9.77
C LYS A 334 1.14 -14.58 -9.54
N ILE A 335 0.74 -14.66 -8.28
CA ILE A 335 -0.60 -15.11 -7.86
C ILE A 335 -1.40 -13.86 -7.50
N TRP A 336 -2.64 -13.78 -7.97
CA TRP A 336 -3.54 -12.68 -7.69
C TRP A 336 -4.97 -13.19 -7.44
N GLN A 337 -5.83 -12.33 -6.90
CA GLN A 337 -7.23 -12.64 -6.64
C GLN A 337 -8.09 -12.18 -7.81
N ALA A 338 -8.92 -13.07 -8.34
CA ALA A 338 -9.86 -12.74 -9.39
C ALA A 338 -10.73 -11.52 -9.00
N ALA A 339 -10.96 -10.64 -9.98
CA ALA A 339 -11.74 -9.43 -9.77
C ALA A 339 -13.24 -9.76 -9.78
N ASP A 340 -14.04 -9.01 -9.01
CA ASP A 340 -15.51 -9.07 -9.11
C ASP A 340 -16.01 -7.74 -9.65
N THR A 341 -16.31 -7.70 -10.95
CA THR A 341 -16.74 -6.49 -11.64
C THR A 341 -18.09 -5.98 -11.18
N ASP A 342 -18.99 -6.88 -10.76
CA ASP A 342 -20.33 -6.51 -10.30
C ASP A 342 -20.22 -5.89 -8.89
N HIS A 343 -19.40 -6.49 -8.02
CA HIS A 343 -19.08 -5.92 -6.72
C HIS A 343 -18.36 -4.57 -6.86
N MET A 344 -17.40 -4.44 -7.78
CA MET A 344 -16.74 -3.16 -8.08
C MET A 344 -17.75 -2.09 -8.52
N GLN A 345 -18.68 -2.42 -9.41
CA GLN A 345 -19.71 -1.48 -9.85
C GLN A 345 -20.58 -1.01 -8.67
N ALA A 346 -21.07 -1.92 -7.84
CA ALA A 346 -21.86 -1.57 -6.66
C ALA A 346 -21.10 -0.64 -5.70
N SER A 347 -19.78 -0.85 -5.54
CA SER A 347 -18.94 0.03 -4.71
C SER A 347 -18.83 1.45 -5.26
N PHE A 348 -18.71 1.59 -6.59
CA PHE A 348 -18.68 2.91 -7.22
C PHE A 348 -20.05 3.60 -7.17
N GLU A 349 -21.15 2.86 -7.31
CA GLU A 349 -22.51 3.39 -7.14
C GLU A 349 -22.72 3.93 -5.72
N LEU A 350 -22.29 3.19 -4.70
CA LEU A 350 -22.34 3.63 -3.31
C LEU A 350 -21.50 4.90 -3.08
N ALA A 351 -20.27 4.93 -3.60
CA ALA A 351 -19.42 6.12 -3.51
C ALA A 351 -20.06 7.33 -4.19
N LYS A 352 -20.64 7.15 -5.39
CA LYS A 352 -21.34 8.21 -6.12
C LYS A 352 -22.48 8.81 -5.29
N GLN A 353 -23.34 7.95 -4.73
CA GLN A 353 -24.49 8.39 -3.93
C GLN A 353 -24.06 9.26 -2.74
N ILE A 354 -22.98 8.88 -2.05
CA ILE A 354 -22.50 9.61 -0.87
C ILE A 354 -21.82 10.92 -1.26
N TYR A 355 -20.99 10.91 -2.30
CA TYR A 355 -20.38 12.14 -2.82
C TYR A 355 -21.45 13.14 -3.25
N GLU A 356 -22.44 12.71 -4.04
CA GLU A 356 -23.48 13.61 -4.56
C GLU A 356 -24.41 14.15 -3.46
N LYS A 357 -24.72 13.33 -2.44
CA LYS A 357 -25.48 13.76 -1.25
C LYS A 357 -24.82 14.94 -0.54
N ASP A 358 -23.49 15.04 -0.60
CA ASP A 358 -22.67 16.08 0.00
C ASP A 358 -22.31 17.23 -0.94
N GLY A 359 -22.89 17.26 -2.15
CA GLY A 359 -22.54 18.23 -3.19
C GLY A 359 -21.08 18.11 -3.65
N ARG A 360 -20.56 16.88 -3.68
CA ARG A 360 -19.24 16.51 -4.20
C ARG A 360 -19.43 15.72 -5.51
N GLU A 361 -18.38 15.64 -6.32
CA GLU A 361 -18.43 15.00 -7.63
C GLU A 361 -17.28 14.00 -7.81
N ILE A 362 -17.57 12.88 -8.47
CA ILE A 362 -16.56 11.98 -9.03
C ILE A 362 -16.73 12.00 -10.55
N VAL A 363 -15.65 12.27 -11.27
CA VAL A 363 -15.63 12.41 -12.73
C VAL A 363 -14.71 11.35 -13.32
N ASN A 364 -15.19 10.62 -14.33
CA ASN A 364 -14.38 9.64 -15.04
C ASN A 364 -13.65 10.29 -16.23
N CYS A 365 -12.36 10.54 -16.09
CA CYS A 365 -11.47 10.98 -17.17
C CYS A 365 -10.61 9.83 -17.74
N THR A 366 -10.95 8.58 -17.42
CA THR A 366 -10.30 7.40 -18.01
C THR A 366 -10.56 7.37 -19.52
N VAL A 367 -9.48 7.27 -20.31
CA VAL A 367 -9.57 7.14 -21.77
C VAL A 367 -10.16 5.78 -22.13
N GLY A 368 -11.40 5.75 -22.61
CA GLY A 368 -12.11 4.50 -22.89
C GLY A 368 -12.57 3.78 -21.61
N GLY A 369 -12.42 2.45 -21.57
CA GLY A 369 -12.91 1.61 -20.47
C GLY A 369 -14.44 1.46 -20.44
N ALA A 370 -14.93 0.74 -19.43
CA ALA A 370 -16.33 0.37 -19.23
C ALA A 370 -16.93 0.95 -17.92
N LEU A 371 -16.25 1.88 -17.25
CA LEU A 371 -16.76 2.54 -16.05
C LEU A 371 -17.75 3.66 -16.41
N GLU A 372 -19.04 3.36 -16.40
CA GLU A 372 -20.10 4.31 -16.84
C GLU A 372 -20.91 4.92 -15.70
N VAL A 373 -20.65 4.54 -14.45
CA VAL A 373 -21.38 5.05 -13.28
C VAL A 373 -21.16 6.56 -13.03
N PHE A 374 -20.00 7.09 -13.42
CA PHE A 374 -19.64 8.50 -13.26
C PHE A 374 -19.71 9.25 -14.60
N ARG A 375 -20.00 10.55 -14.55
CA ARG A 375 -19.95 11.41 -15.74
C ARG A 375 -18.56 11.36 -16.36
N ARG A 376 -18.49 11.18 -17.68
CA ARG A 376 -17.24 11.21 -18.44
C ARG A 376 -16.83 12.63 -18.84
N ALA A 377 -15.53 12.88 -18.86
CA ALA A 377 -14.96 14.14 -19.31
C ALA A 377 -13.52 13.96 -19.82
N ASP A 378 -13.00 14.96 -20.53
CA ASP A 378 -11.59 15.06 -20.89
C ASP A 378 -10.76 15.57 -19.69
N LEU A 379 -9.61 14.95 -19.46
CA LEU A 379 -8.75 15.28 -18.32
C LEU A 379 -8.28 16.74 -18.35
N LYS A 380 -7.82 17.25 -19.51
CA LYS A 380 -7.29 18.60 -19.61
C LYS A 380 -8.39 19.64 -19.41
N GLN A 381 -9.57 19.40 -19.97
CA GLN A 381 -10.72 20.29 -19.80
C GLN A 381 -11.15 20.37 -18.33
N GLU A 382 -11.23 19.24 -17.62
CA GLU A 382 -11.61 19.23 -16.20
C GLU A 382 -10.56 19.90 -15.31
N LEU A 383 -9.28 19.85 -15.67
CA LEU A 383 -8.21 20.51 -14.92
C LEU A 383 -8.08 22.01 -15.20
N GLN A 384 -8.47 22.49 -16.40
CA GLN A 384 -8.45 23.92 -16.76
C GLN A 384 -9.63 24.71 -16.18
N GLY A 385 -10.68 24.04 -15.72
CA GLY A 385 -11.89 24.65 -15.18
C GLY A 385 -11.79 25.16 -13.73
N HIS A 386 -10.60 25.15 -13.11
CA HIS A 386 -10.38 25.50 -11.69
C HIS A 386 -9.29 26.55 -11.51
#